data_AF-A0A8T0RD83-F1
#
_entry.id   AF-A0A8T0RD83-F1
#
_cell.length_a   1.000
_cell.length_b   1.000
_cell.length_c   1.000
_cell.angle_alpha   90.00
_cell.angle_beta   90.00
_cell.angle_gamma   90.00
#
_symmetry.space_group_name_H-M   'P 1'
#
loop_
_entity.id
_entity.type
_entity.pdbx_description
1 polymer ?
#
loop_
_entity_poly.entity_id
_entity_poly.type
_entity_poly.pdbx_seq_one_letter_code
_entity_poly.pdbx_strand_id
1 'polypeptide(L)'
;MGHGLNGLNRSPRGKLPIVIPEGQIRPSEHFIVAKYATEINIAARNHVPVLTHWKLYKDRPAEIETFLRILRAKFNIDTNDAVVKNGCLEMMKSAVRQQRHKLKKDFFDPFPLHLVPKTSPVKSTTNDEWIALVEMWKNPKKWRLVKRTKVTEAMFFYIKQLAPIATRFLHKI
;
A
#
# COMPACT_ATOMS: atom_id res chain seq x y z
N MET A 1 -6.58 -5.81 15.00
CA MET A 1 -5.21 -5.39 14.60
C MET A 1 -4.42 -5.06 15.87
N GLY A 2 -3.27 -5.70 16.09
CA GLY A 2 -2.12 -5.25 16.93
C GLY A 2 -2.33 -4.51 18.26
N HIS A 3 -3.19 -4.99 19.18
CA HIS A 3 -3.40 -4.33 20.48
C HIS A 3 -2.12 -4.22 21.34
N GLY A 4 -1.18 -5.16 21.20
CA GLY A 4 0.05 -5.21 22.02
C GLY A 4 1.00 -4.02 21.87
N LEU A 5 0.91 -3.25 20.78
CA LEU A 5 1.82 -2.11 20.53
C LEU A 5 1.23 -0.76 20.96
N ASN A 6 -0.02 -0.70 21.40
CA ASN A 6 -0.66 0.58 21.74
C ASN A 6 -0.14 1.19 23.05
N GLY A 7 0.38 0.36 23.97
CA GLY A 7 0.95 0.82 25.23
C GLY A 7 2.28 1.60 25.08
N LEU A 8 3.02 1.40 23.98
CA LEU A 8 4.37 1.95 23.83
C LEU A 8 4.41 3.49 23.75
N ASN A 9 3.39 4.11 23.16
CA ASN A 9 3.27 5.58 23.08
C ASN A 9 2.53 6.18 24.29
N ARG A 10 2.07 5.35 25.24
CA ARG A 10 1.33 5.75 26.45
C ARG A 10 2.15 5.53 27.74
N SER A 11 3.40 5.09 27.60
CA SER A 11 4.31 4.95 28.73
C SER A 11 4.59 6.31 29.38
N PRO A 12 4.76 6.37 30.72
CA PRO A 12 5.19 7.59 31.42
C PRO A 12 6.51 8.19 30.88
N ARG A 13 7.29 7.42 30.10
CA ARG A 13 8.60 7.80 29.55
C ARG A 13 8.54 8.78 28.36
N GLY A 14 7.36 9.28 27.98
CA GLY A 14 7.19 10.23 26.88
C GLY A 14 7.08 9.59 25.49
N LYS A 15 7.14 10.41 24.44
CA LYS A 15 7.05 9.94 23.04
C LYS A 15 8.28 9.13 22.66
N LEU A 16 8.09 8.03 21.94
CA LEU A 16 9.20 7.21 21.45
C LEU A 16 10.07 8.01 20.46
N PRO A 17 11.41 8.07 20.65
CA PRO A 17 12.31 8.66 19.68
C PRO A 17 12.44 7.78 18.44
N ILE A 18 12.40 8.41 17.27
CA ILE A 18 12.64 7.74 15.99
C ILE A 18 13.93 8.33 15.42
N VAL A 19 14.96 7.49 15.36
CA VAL A 19 16.22 7.80 14.69
C VAL A 19 16.28 6.98 13.42
N ILE A 20 16.34 7.66 12.27
CA ILE A 20 16.49 7.01 10.97
C ILE A 20 17.94 7.24 10.52
N PRO A 21 18.78 6.19 10.46
CA PRO A 21 20.15 6.34 9.99
C PRO A 21 20.18 6.65 8.50
N GLU A 22 21.25 7.29 8.05
CA GLU A 22 21.42 7.67 6.65
C GLU A 22 21.34 6.44 5.72
N GLY A 23 20.66 6.61 4.58
CA GLY A 23 20.42 5.52 3.63
C GLY A 23 19.32 4.53 4.04
N GLN A 24 18.74 4.64 5.25
CA GLN A 24 17.61 3.81 5.67
C GLN A 24 16.28 4.55 5.60
N ILE A 25 15.20 3.76 5.51
CA ILE A 25 13.82 4.26 5.43
C ILE A 25 13.08 4.03 6.77
N ARG A 26 13.68 3.25 7.68
CA ARG A 26 13.09 2.83 8.95
C ARG A 26 14.11 3.02 10.09
N PRO A 27 13.64 3.07 11.34
CA PRO A 27 14.52 3.01 12.50
C PRO A 27 15.33 1.71 12.56
N SER A 28 16.39 1.70 13.36
CA SER A 28 17.24 0.51 13.58
C SER A 28 16.60 -0.50 14.55
N GLU A 29 15.92 -0.01 15.59
CA GLU A 29 15.41 -0.87 16.67
C GLU A 29 14.12 -1.60 16.28
N HIS A 30 14.14 -2.94 16.35
CA HIS A 30 13.07 -3.82 15.89
C HIS A 30 11.66 -3.48 16.44
N PHE A 31 11.51 -3.26 17.74
CA PHE A 31 10.20 -2.95 18.33
C PHE A 31 9.70 -1.56 17.93
N ILE A 32 10.61 -0.58 17.81
CA ILE A 32 10.32 0.76 17.30
C ILE A 32 9.89 0.68 15.84
N VAL A 33 10.58 -0.10 15.01
CA VAL A 33 10.24 -0.33 13.60
C VAL A 33 8.82 -0.84 13.44
N ALA A 34 8.43 -1.86 14.21
CA ALA A 34 7.09 -2.43 14.15
C ALA A 34 6.01 -1.40 14.51
N LYS A 35 6.25 -0.62 15.58
CA LYS A 35 5.32 0.43 16.01
C LYS A 35 5.23 1.55 14.97
N TYR A 36 6.37 2.04 14.50
CA TYR A 36 6.50 3.08 13.49
C TYR A 36 5.77 2.70 12.20
N ALA A 37 6.02 1.50 11.67
CA ALA A 37 5.34 1.01 10.47
C ALA A 37 3.82 0.89 10.66
N THR A 38 3.37 0.49 11.85
CA THR A 38 1.94 0.37 12.16
C THR A 38 1.25 1.75 12.16
N GLU A 39 1.82 2.72 12.88
CA GLU A 39 1.27 4.08 12.96
C GLU A 39 1.30 4.79 11.60
N ILE A 40 2.34 4.58 10.78
CA ILE A 40 2.38 5.10 9.40
C ILE A 40 1.24 4.52 8.56
N ASN A 41 1.04 3.20 8.62
CA ASN A 41 -0.02 2.57 7.86
C ASN A 41 -1.41 3.06 8.30
N ILE A 42 -1.62 3.29 9.59
CA ILE A 42 -2.87 3.86 10.11
C ILE A 42 -3.04 5.31 9.64
N ALA A 43 -1.99 6.14 9.77
CA ALA A 43 -2.03 7.54 9.36
C ALA A 43 -2.31 7.68 7.86
N ALA A 44 -1.61 6.92 7.02
CA ALA A 44 -1.81 6.91 5.58
C ALA A 44 -3.25 6.48 5.22
N ARG A 45 -3.74 5.38 5.81
CA ARG A 45 -5.08 4.86 5.51
C ARG A 45 -6.21 5.84 5.81
N ASN A 46 -6.10 6.56 6.93
CA ASN A 46 -7.19 7.37 7.44
C ASN A 46 -7.14 8.83 6.96
N HIS A 47 -5.95 9.36 6.67
CA HIS A 47 -5.75 10.80 6.48
C HIS A 47 -5.09 11.18 5.16
N VAL A 48 -4.48 10.23 4.44
CA VAL A 48 -3.85 10.50 3.14
C VAL A 48 -4.81 10.04 2.04
N PRO A 49 -5.15 10.90 1.05
CA PRO A 49 -5.94 10.48 -0.10
C PRO A 49 -5.14 9.50 -0.95
N VAL A 50 -5.80 8.57 -1.61
CA VAL A 50 -5.13 7.59 -2.47
C VAL A 50 -5.10 8.10 -3.90
N LEU A 51 -3.94 8.58 -4.35
CA LEU A 51 -3.78 9.12 -5.70
C LEU A 51 -3.30 8.07 -6.72
N THR A 52 -3.51 8.37 -8.00
CA THR A 52 -3.09 7.51 -9.13
C THR A 52 -1.57 7.37 -9.20
N HIS A 53 -0.82 8.45 -8.99
CA HIS A 53 0.63 8.51 -9.11
C HIS A 53 1.27 9.26 -7.93
N TRP A 54 2.43 8.78 -7.47
CA TRP A 54 3.17 9.43 -6.38
C TRP A 54 3.59 10.87 -6.71
N LYS A 55 3.81 11.17 -8.00
CA LYS A 55 4.21 12.51 -8.45
C LYS A 55 3.18 13.58 -8.08
N LEU A 56 1.89 13.24 -8.01
CA LEU A 56 0.82 14.19 -7.69
C LEU A 56 0.87 14.72 -6.26
N TYR A 57 1.51 13.99 -5.33
CA TYR A 57 1.70 14.49 -3.97
C TYR A 57 2.68 15.66 -3.90
N LYS A 58 3.54 15.86 -4.91
CA LYS A 58 4.44 17.01 -4.97
C LYS A 58 3.67 18.33 -5.07
N ASP A 59 2.52 18.29 -5.74
CA ASP A 59 1.65 19.44 -5.93
C ASP A 59 0.68 19.64 -4.75
N ARG A 60 0.75 18.76 -3.74
CA ARG A 60 -0.14 18.75 -2.58
C ARG A 60 0.62 18.71 -1.25
N PRO A 61 1.38 19.78 -0.92
CA PRO A 61 2.18 19.83 0.30
C PRO A 61 1.34 19.71 1.58
N ALA A 62 0.08 20.16 1.57
CA ALA A 62 -0.82 20.10 2.73
C ALA A 62 -1.11 18.66 3.20
N GLU A 63 -1.17 17.69 2.28
CA GLU A 63 -1.41 16.28 2.62
C GLU A 63 -0.17 15.67 3.29
N ILE A 64 1.00 15.98 2.74
CA ILE A 64 2.29 15.58 3.29
C ILE A 64 2.48 16.19 4.69
N GLU A 65 2.19 17.48 4.84
CA GLU A 65 2.32 18.16 6.12
C GLU A 65 1.35 17.58 7.17
N THR A 66 0.11 17.30 6.78
CA THR A 66 -0.87 16.66 7.65
C THR A 66 -0.37 15.29 8.13
N PHE A 67 0.17 14.49 7.21
CA PHE A 67 0.78 13.21 7.54
C PHE A 67 1.96 13.34 8.52
N LEU A 68 2.90 14.26 8.25
CA LEU A 68 4.04 14.52 9.13
C LEU A 68 3.63 15.06 10.51
N ARG A 69 2.58 15.89 10.56
CA ARG A 69 2.00 16.40 11.81
C ARG A 69 1.43 15.27 12.67
N ILE A 70 0.74 14.30 12.06
CA ILE A 70 0.24 13.11 12.78
C ILE A 70 1.42 12.30 13.35
N LEU A 71 2.50 12.13 12.59
CA LEU A 71 3.69 11.42 13.08
C LEU A 71 4.36 12.15 14.25
N ARG A 72 4.52 13.47 14.18
CA ARG A 72 5.04 14.31 15.29
C ARG A 72 4.16 14.26 16.53
N ALA A 73 2.86 14.03 16.38
CA ALA A 73 1.97 13.83 17.52
C ALA A 73 2.21 12.48 18.22
N LYS A 74 2.59 11.44 17.46
CA LYS A 74 2.78 10.07 17.96
C LYS A 74 4.20 9.78 18.45
N PHE A 75 5.20 10.40 17.86
CA PHE A 75 6.61 10.10 18.06
C PHE A 75 7.43 11.37 18.29
N ASN A 76 8.60 11.21 18.90
CA ASN A 76 9.62 12.26 18.92
C ASN A 76 10.47 12.11 17.64
N ILE A 77 10.04 12.81 16.58
CA ILE A 77 10.65 12.81 15.24
C ILE A 77 11.04 14.24 14.90
N ASP A 78 12.29 14.44 14.48
CA ASP A 78 12.68 15.70 13.83
C ASP A 78 12.37 15.63 12.32
N THR A 79 11.24 16.23 11.93
CA THR A 79 10.83 16.28 10.52
C THR A 79 11.53 17.38 9.72
N ASN A 80 12.35 18.22 10.37
CA ASN A 80 13.15 19.23 9.69
C ASN A 80 14.41 18.61 9.08
N ASP A 81 14.91 17.54 9.69
CA ASP A 81 15.99 16.73 9.13
C ASP A 81 15.55 16.09 7.80
N ALA A 82 16.39 16.26 6.77
CA ALA A 82 16.10 15.81 5.42
C ALA A 82 16.07 14.28 5.29
N VAL A 83 16.94 13.56 6.01
CA VAL A 83 17.02 12.09 6.02
C VAL A 83 15.75 11.53 6.64
N VAL A 84 15.37 12.05 7.80
CA VAL A 84 14.17 11.60 8.53
C VAL A 84 12.89 11.91 7.75
N LYS A 85 12.81 13.11 7.15
CA LYS A 85 11.68 13.48 6.29
C LYS A 85 11.57 12.56 5.08
N ASN A 86 12.67 12.29 4.39
CA ASN A 86 12.68 11.38 3.23
C ASN A 86 12.28 9.95 3.61
N GLY A 87 12.77 9.43 4.75
CA GLY A 87 12.36 8.13 5.27
C GLY A 87 10.85 8.04 5.53
N CYS A 88 10.28 9.07 6.18
CA CYS A 88 8.84 9.17 6.40
C CYS A 88 8.05 9.16 5.08
N LEU A 89 8.51 9.89 4.06
CA LEU A 89 7.86 9.97 2.76
C LEU A 89 7.92 8.66 1.98
N GLU A 90 9.04 7.94 1.98
CA GLU A 90 9.15 6.64 1.33
C GLU A 90 8.29 5.57 2.03
N MET A 91 8.15 5.65 3.35
CA MET A 91 7.19 4.82 4.09
C MET A 91 5.73 5.17 3.76
N MET A 92 5.38 6.46 3.68
CA MET A 92 4.05 6.93 3.24
C MET A 92 3.71 6.42 1.83
N LYS A 93 4.63 6.58 0.88
CA LYS A 93 4.52 6.09 -0.50
C LYS A 93 4.25 4.60 -0.56
N SER A 94 4.96 3.82 0.26
CA SER A 94 4.75 2.39 0.37
C SER A 94 3.36 2.05 0.93
N ALA A 95 2.92 2.75 1.98
CA ALA A 95 1.61 2.57 2.59
C ALA A 95 0.46 2.89 1.60
N VAL A 96 0.54 4.03 0.91
CA VAL A 96 -0.43 4.42 -0.14
C VAL A 96 -0.46 3.38 -1.27
N ARG A 97 0.69 2.88 -1.71
CA ARG A 97 0.76 1.83 -2.73
C ARG A 97 0.03 0.56 -2.30
N GLN A 98 0.24 0.13 -1.05
CA GLN A 98 -0.44 -1.05 -0.49
C GLN A 98 -1.94 -0.82 -0.36
N GLN A 99 -2.36 0.36 0.11
CA GLN A 99 -3.77 0.73 0.21
C GLN A 99 -4.44 0.70 -1.17
N ARG A 100 -3.80 1.29 -2.19
CA ARG A 100 -4.29 1.25 -3.57
C ARG A 100 -4.43 -0.17 -4.11
N HIS A 101 -3.47 -1.06 -3.81
CA HIS A 101 -3.57 -2.47 -4.19
C HIS A 101 -4.76 -3.15 -3.52
N LYS A 102 -4.95 -2.92 -2.21
CA LYS A 102 -6.09 -3.46 -1.46
C LYS A 102 -7.43 -2.96 -2.03
N LEU A 103 -7.56 -1.65 -2.28
CA LEU A 103 -8.77 -1.07 -2.86
C LEU A 103 -9.09 -1.67 -4.23
N LYS A 104 -8.08 -1.87 -5.07
CA LYS A 104 -8.27 -2.55 -6.36
C LYS A 104 -8.80 -3.97 -6.16
N LYS A 105 -8.20 -4.74 -5.26
CA LYS A 105 -8.59 -6.12 -4.97
C LYS A 105 -10.01 -6.22 -4.40
N ASP A 106 -10.41 -5.26 -3.57
CA ASP A 106 -11.68 -5.32 -2.84
C ASP A 106 -12.86 -4.75 -3.66
N PHE A 107 -12.63 -3.71 -4.48
CA PHE A 107 -13.71 -2.95 -5.12
C PHE A 107 -13.65 -2.92 -6.66
N PHE A 108 -12.58 -3.41 -7.29
CA PHE A 108 -12.45 -3.40 -8.75
C PHE A 108 -12.32 -4.82 -9.33
N ASP A 109 -11.35 -5.60 -8.88
CA ASP A 109 -11.07 -6.95 -9.42
C ASP A 109 -12.26 -7.94 -9.34
N PRO A 110 -13.13 -7.93 -8.30
CA PRO A 110 -14.23 -8.90 -8.20
C PRO A 110 -15.48 -8.49 -8.98
N PHE A 111 -15.56 -7.26 -9.50
CA PHE A 111 -16.78 -6.71 -10.10
C PHE A 111 -16.61 -6.43 -11.60
N PRO A 112 -17.63 -6.71 -12.44
CA PRO A 112 -17.66 -6.18 -13.80
C PRO A 112 -17.73 -4.65 -13.77
N LEU A 113 -17.25 -3.97 -14.82
CA LEU A 113 -17.04 -2.53 -14.84
C LEU A 113 -18.28 -1.69 -14.48
N HIS A 114 -19.48 -2.17 -14.78
CA HIS A 114 -20.74 -1.46 -14.50
C HIS A 114 -21.17 -1.55 -13.02
N LEU A 115 -20.60 -2.49 -12.24
CA LEU A 115 -20.86 -2.66 -10.81
C LEU A 115 -19.77 -2.03 -9.92
N VAL A 116 -18.73 -1.44 -10.52
CA VAL A 116 -17.70 -0.74 -9.75
C VAL A 116 -18.32 0.51 -9.09
N PRO A 117 -18.13 0.71 -7.77
CA PRO A 117 -18.67 1.87 -7.08
C PRO A 117 -18.23 3.18 -7.72
N LYS A 118 -19.16 4.13 -7.89
CA LYS A 118 -18.84 5.50 -8.33
C LYS A 118 -18.40 6.40 -7.17
N THR A 119 -18.75 6.02 -5.95
CA THR A 119 -18.37 6.72 -4.73
C THR A 119 -17.10 6.13 -4.13
N SER A 120 -16.28 6.99 -3.53
CA SER A 120 -15.06 6.57 -2.86
C SER A 120 -15.38 5.74 -1.61
N PRO A 121 -14.82 4.52 -1.46
CA PRO A 121 -14.94 3.74 -0.24
C PRO A 121 -14.05 4.28 0.90
N VAL A 122 -13.19 5.26 0.62
CA VAL A 122 -12.23 5.83 1.60
C VAL A 122 -12.57 7.29 1.86
N LYS A 123 -12.81 7.63 3.13
CA LYS A 123 -13.19 9.00 3.54
C LYS A 123 -12.15 10.06 3.20
N SER A 124 -10.86 9.72 3.20
CA SER A 124 -9.77 10.66 2.86
C SER A 124 -9.67 10.95 1.36
N THR A 125 -10.29 10.13 0.50
CA THR A 125 -10.16 10.23 -0.97
C THR A 125 -11.47 10.74 -1.56
N THR A 126 -11.40 11.76 -2.41
CA THR A 126 -12.61 12.33 -3.04
C THR A 126 -13.18 11.38 -4.10
N ASN A 127 -14.45 11.59 -4.50
CA ASN A 127 -15.06 10.77 -5.54
C ASN A 127 -14.33 10.94 -6.88
N ASP A 128 -13.85 12.14 -7.21
CA ASP A 128 -13.12 12.40 -8.46
C ASP A 128 -11.77 11.66 -8.49
N GLU A 129 -11.06 11.64 -7.37
CA GLU A 129 -9.81 10.89 -7.21
C GLU A 129 -10.03 9.38 -7.32
N TRP A 130 -11.13 8.90 -6.72
CA TRP A 130 -11.55 7.51 -6.84
C TRP A 130 -11.87 7.13 -8.29
N ILE A 131 -12.64 7.97 -9.00
CA ILE A 131 -12.95 7.75 -10.42
C ILE A 131 -11.66 7.73 -11.25
N ALA A 132 -10.72 8.63 -10.99
CA ALA A 132 -9.42 8.64 -11.66
C ALA A 132 -8.60 7.36 -11.39
N LEU A 133 -8.68 6.78 -10.19
CA LEU A 133 -8.08 5.48 -9.87
C LEU A 133 -8.72 4.34 -10.68
N VAL A 134 -10.05 4.30 -10.71
CA VAL A 134 -10.81 3.29 -11.47
C VAL A 134 -10.47 3.38 -12.96
N GLU A 135 -10.41 4.58 -13.51
CA GLU A 135 -10.03 4.82 -14.91
C GLU A 135 -8.59 4.39 -15.20
N MET A 136 -7.67 4.67 -14.27
CA MET A 136 -6.30 4.17 -14.36
C MET A 136 -6.23 2.63 -14.36
N TRP A 137 -7.11 1.94 -13.64
CA TRP A 137 -7.15 0.47 -13.61
C TRP A 137 -7.77 -0.17 -14.85
N LYS A 138 -8.72 0.50 -15.51
CA LYS A 138 -9.29 0.05 -16.80
C LYS A 138 -8.25 -0.03 -17.91
N ASN A 139 -7.22 0.83 -17.87
CA ASN A 139 -6.25 0.97 -18.95
C ASN A 139 -5.46 -0.34 -19.27
N PRO A 140 -5.66 -0.95 -20.46
CA PRO A 140 -5.18 -2.30 -20.78
C PRO A 140 -3.65 -2.41 -20.99
N LYS A 141 -2.95 -1.28 -21.19
CA LYS A 141 -1.47 -1.26 -21.25
C LYS A 141 -0.84 -1.80 -19.96
N LYS A 142 -1.47 -1.62 -18.79
CA LYS A 142 -1.03 -2.22 -17.52
C LYS A 142 -1.44 -3.69 -17.36
N TRP A 143 -2.52 -4.11 -18.01
CA TRP A 143 -3.00 -5.51 -17.99
C TRP A 143 -2.05 -6.46 -18.72
N ARG A 144 -1.45 -6.00 -19.83
CA ARG A 144 -0.47 -6.77 -20.61
C ARG A 144 0.79 -7.13 -19.82
N LEU A 145 1.21 -6.30 -18.86
CA LEU A 145 2.38 -6.58 -18.01
C LEU A 145 2.07 -7.60 -16.90
N VAL A 146 0.84 -7.62 -16.38
CA VAL A 146 0.40 -8.58 -15.34
C VAL A 146 0.20 -9.99 -15.93
N LYS A 147 -0.22 -10.11 -17.19
CA LYS A 147 -0.32 -11.41 -17.86
C LYS A 147 1.04 -12.12 -17.98
N ARG A 148 2.15 -11.41 -18.15
CA ARG A 148 3.48 -12.05 -18.19
C ARG A 148 3.90 -12.72 -16.88
N THR A 149 3.37 -12.29 -15.73
CA THR A 149 3.76 -12.83 -14.41
C THR A 149 2.75 -13.78 -13.78
N LYS A 150 1.45 -13.72 -14.15
CA LYS A 150 0.40 -14.61 -13.61
C LYS A 150 -0.09 -15.71 -14.56
N VAL A 151 0.10 -15.56 -15.88
CA VAL A 151 -0.34 -16.57 -16.87
C VAL A 151 0.55 -17.82 -16.80
N THR A 152 1.78 -17.70 -16.32
CA THR A 152 2.67 -18.86 -16.11
C THR A 152 2.13 -19.79 -15.03
N GLU A 153 1.70 -19.34 -13.86
CA GLU A 153 1.19 -20.26 -12.81
C GLU A 153 -0.13 -20.95 -13.19
N ALA A 154 -1.09 -20.21 -13.75
CA ALA A 154 -2.39 -20.76 -14.10
C ALA A 154 -2.32 -21.71 -15.32
N MET A 155 -1.52 -21.40 -16.34
CA MET A 155 -1.26 -22.35 -17.44
C MET A 155 -0.43 -23.54 -16.97
N PHE A 156 0.53 -23.38 -16.07
CA PHE A 156 1.32 -24.50 -15.55
C PHE A 156 0.47 -25.46 -14.71
N PHE A 157 -0.50 -24.94 -13.95
CA PHE A 157 -1.48 -25.76 -13.23
C PHE A 157 -2.37 -26.54 -14.21
N TYR A 158 -2.88 -25.89 -15.27
CA TYR A 158 -3.72 -26.53 -16.28
C TYR A 158 -2.96 -27.59 -17.10
N ILE A 159 -1.70 -27.32 -17.44
CA ILE A 159 -0.83 -28.26 -18.19
C ILE A 159 -0.40 -29.44 -17.31
N LYS A 160 -0.09 -29.24 -16.02
CA LYS A 160 0.20 -30.35 -15.09
C LYS A 160 -1.03 -31.24 -14.83
N GLN A 161 -2.23 -30.68 -14.84
CA GLN A 161 -3.48 -31.44 -14.68
C GLN A 161 -3.80 -32.31 -15.92
N LEU A 162 -3.38 -31.87 -17.12
CA LEU A 162 -3.63 -32.57 -18.39
C LEU A 162 -2.53 -33.60 -18.77
N ALA A 163 -1.33 -33.48 -18.20
CA ALA A 163 -0.20 -34.38 -18.48
C ALA A 163 -0.49 -35.88 -18.18
N PRO A 164 -1.23 -36.29 -17.13
CA PRO A 164 -1.54 -37.71 -16.90
C PRO A 164 -2.72 -38.24 -17.73
N ILE A 165 -3.47 -37.38 -18.44
CA ILE A 165 -4.60 -37.81 -19.28
C ILE A 165 -4.11 -38.16 -20.69
N ALA A 166 -3.11 -37.44 -21.21
CA ALA A 166 -2.57 -37.68 -22.55
C ALA A 166 -1.72 -38.96 -22.67
N THR A 167 -1.10 -39.44 -21.58
CA THR A 167 -0.30 -40.67 -21.60
C THR A 167 -1.12 -41.96 -21.49
N ARG A 168 -2.40 -41.89 -21.09
CA ARG A 168 -3.29 -43.06 -21.02
C ARG A 168 -3.98 -43.42 -22.34
N PHE A 169 -3.96 -42.53 -23.33
CA PHE A 169 -4.60 -42.75 -24.64
C PHE A 169 -3.65 -43.22 -25.74
N LEU A 170 -2.34 -43.22 -25.51
CA LEU A 170 -1.34 -43.68 -26.49
C LEU A 170 -0.88 -45.15 -26.31
N HIS A 171 -1.50 -45.90 -25.38
CA HIS A 171 -1.19 -47.32 -25.15
C HIS A 171 -2.38 -48.26 -25.42
N LYS A 172 -3.38 -47.82 -26.21
CA LYS A 172 -4.55 -48.65 -26.52
C LYS A 172 -5.10 -48.55 -27.95
N ILE A 173 -4.32 -48.06 -28.91
CA ILE A 173 -4.60 -48.19 -30.35
C ILE A 173 -3.29 -48.56 -31.05
#